data_AF-A0A534LZ79-F1
#
_entry.id   AF-A0A534LZ79-F1
#
_cell.length_a   1.000
_cell.length_b   1.000
_cell.length_c   1.000
_cell.angle_alpha   90.00
_cell.angle_beta   90.00
_cell.angle_gamma   90.00
#
_symmetry.space_group_name_H-M   'P 1'
#
loop_
_entity.id
_entity.type
_entity.pdbx_description
1 polymer ?
#
loop_
_entity_poly.entity_id
_entity_poly.type
_entity_poly.pdbx_seq_one_letter_code
_entity_poly.pdbx_strand_id
1 'polypeptide(L)'
;MVTPRCPENAMARPLVRDEEGVSTLVSLIGVLLLVIAILAVYFGFLVPKFAGPPLRARSGDDVLVDYVGRFENGLVFDTSLVSVAGDNSSNPKAFAFGWHPPWQPLEVKSVGSGEVVKGFDLGIQGLAVGDATTIAVPPDLGYGAADPTKVFVKPLFESVPVHLTMDASDFSATYKAPAVSGANTTDPFWGWPATVSVSGSVVTVTNSPTPGQIVHPYGAWEARVDSIDDGADGGIGTITVHHHLDATSVDRVGFRNGNAVLFTVTAVDLAAGTYTLDYNNPTKGRTLIFEVTMVRISRVA
;
A
#
# COMPACT_ATOMS: atom_id res chain seq x y z
N MET A 1 81.58 -80.24 -62.98
CA MET A 1 80.57 -80.16 -64.06
C MET A 1 79.76 -78.90 -63.80
N VAL A 2 79.77 -77.96 -64.77
CA VAL A 2 78.78 -76.89 -65.03
C VAL A 2 78.62 -75.76 -63.99
N THR A 3 79.07 -74.56 -64.37
CA THR A 3 78.57 -73.23 -63.96
C THR A 3 77.25 -72.90 -64.67
N PRO A 4 76.35 -72.05 -64.10
CA PRO A 4 76.21 -70.65 -64.58
C PRO A 4 75.78 -69.63 -63.46
N ARG A 5 76.39 -68.43 -63.33
CA ARG A 5 76.09 -67.07 -63.88
C ARG A 5 74.77 -66.34 -63.48
N CYS A 6 74.94 -65.27 -62.65
CA CYS A 6 74.33 -63.89 -62.59
C CYS A 6 72.79 -63.67 -62.55
N PRO A 7 72.22 -62.47 -62.17
CA PRO A 7 72.82 -61.14 -61.89
C PRO A 7 72.26 -60.29 -60.68
N GLU A 8 73.03 -59.27 -60.29
CA GLU A 8 72.70 -57.83 -60.01
C GLU A 8 71.28 -57.37 -59.56
N ASN A 9 71.19 -56.77 -58.35
CA ASN A 9 70.60 -55.46 -58.02
C ASN A 9 70.15 -55.36 -56.55
N ALA A 10 70.59 -54.31 -55.84
CA ALA A 10 69.73 -53.44 -55.02
C ALA A 10 70.59 -52.46 -54.21
N MET A 11 70.48 -51.17 -54.54
CA MET A 11 71.03 -50.05 -53.78
C MET A 11 70.43 -50.01 -52.36
N ALA A 12 71.28 -50.02 -51.34
CA ALA A 12 70.89 -49.63 -49.98
C ALA A 12 71.47 -48.23 -49.68
N ARG A 13 70.60 -47.21 -49.72
CA ARG A 13 70.92 -45.89 -49.14
C ARG A 13 71.05 -46.05 -47.62
N PRO A 14 72.09 -45.50 -46.97
CA PRO A 14 72.16 -45.50 -45.51
C PRO A 14 71.07 -44.56 -44.98
N LEU A 15 70.26 -45.04 -44.04
CA LEU A 15 69.33 -44.22 -43.28
C LEU A 15 70.14 -43.23 -42.43
N VAL A 16 69.95 -41.94 -42.68
CA VAL A 16 70.47 -40.85 -41.85
C VAL A 16 69.75 -40.92 -40.50
N ARG A 17 70.52 -41.00 -39.43
CA ARG A 17 70.01 -41.00 -38.06
C ARG A 17 69.71 -39.55 -37.68
N ASP A 18 68.43 -39.21 -37.52
CA ASP A 18 68.00 -37.94 -36.95
C ASP A 18 68.40 -37.90 -35.47
N GLU A 19 69.42 -37.11 -35.12
CA GLU A 19 69.87 -36.89 -33.73
C GLU A 19 69.25 -35.64 -33.09
N GLU A 20 68.21 -35.05 -33.68
CA GLU A 20 67.51 -33.87 -33.14
C GLU A 20 66.09 -34.17 -32.60
N GLY A 21 65.81 -35.43 -32.26
CA GLY A 21 64.56 -35.80 -31.60
C GLY A 21 64.56 -35.42 -30.12
N VAL A 22 63.87 -34.33 -29.75
CA VAL A 22 63.56 -34.03 -28.33
C VAL A 22 62.95 -35.29 -27.71
N SER A 23 63.56 -35.79 -26.62
CA SER A 23 63.11 -37.00 -25.91
C SER A 23 61.60 -36.97 -25.69
N THR A 24 60.91 -38.07 -26.01
CA THR A 24 59.45 -38.21 -25.89
C THR A 24 58.95 -37.81 -24.49
N LEU A 25 59.77 -38.04 -23.46
CA LEU A 25 59.51 -37.63 -22.08
C LEU A 25 59.48 -36.09 -21.91
N VAL A 26 60.42 -35.37 -22.53
CA VAL A 26 60.53 -33.91 -22.45
C VAL A 26 59.37 -33.24 -23.19
N SER A 27 58.97 -33.81 -24.33
CA SER A 27 57.76 -33.37 -25.05
C SER A 27 56.49 -33.56 -24.21
N LEU A 28 56.37 -34.70 -23.52
CA LEU A 28 55.22 -35.01 -22.65
C LEU A 28 55.14 -34.08 -21.43
N ILE A 29 56.29 -33.77 -20.81
CA ILE A 29 56.39 -32.78 -19.73
C ILE A 29 56.01 -31.38 -20.23
N GLY A 30 56.50 -30.98 -21.41
CA GLY A 30 56.15 -29.69 -22.02
C GLY A 30 54.65 -29.54 -22.30
N VAL A 31 54.02 -30.59 -22.84
CA VAL A 31 52.57 -30.63 -23.06
C VAL A 31 51.80 -30.58 -21.75
N LEU A 32 52.24 -31.31 -20.72
CA LEU A 32 51.58 -31.30 -19.41
C LEU A 32 51.63 -29.90 -18.77
N LEU A 33 52.79 -29.23 -18.83
CA LEU A 33 52.94 -27.86 -18.33
C LEU A 33 52.07 -26.87 -19.11
N LEU A 34 51.97 -27.03 -20.43
CA LEU A 34 51.07 -26.22 -21.26
C LEU A 34 49.60 -26.42 -20.87
N VAL A 35 49.18 -27.67 -20.64
CA VAL A 35 47.81 -27.98 -20.20
C VAL A 35 47.53 -27.37 -18.82
N ILE A 36 48.46 -27.48 -17.87
CA ILE A 36 48.31 -26.85 -16.54
C ILE A 36 48.21 -25.33 -16.66
N ALA A 37 49.04 -24.71 -17.50
CA ALA A 37 48.99 -23.26 -17.73
C ALA A 37 47.64 -22.82 -18.35
N ILE A 38 47.13 -23.58 -19.33
CA ILE A 38 45.80 -23.33 -19.93
C ILE A 38 44.70 -23.48 -18.89
N LEU A 39 44.74 -24.51 -18.04
CA LEU A 39 43.77 -24.70 -16.96
C LEU A 39 43.85 -23.58 -15.92
N ALA A 40 45.04 -23.11 -15.56
CA ALA A 40 45.21 -22.01 -14.63
C ALA A 40 44.63 -20.70 -15.18
N VAL A 41 44.82 -20.42 -16.47
CA VAL A 41 44.18 -19.27 -17.14
C VAL A 41 42.66 -19.46 -17.21
N TYR A 42 42.19 -20.66 -17.53
CA TYR A 42 40.76 -20.98 -17.58
C TYR A 42 40.07 -20.78 -16.23
N PHE A 43 40.61 -21.35 -15.15
CA PHE A 43 40.02 -21.21 -13.81
C PHE A 43 40.29 -19.86 -13.15
N GLY A 44 41.39 -19.19 -13.49
CA GLY A 44 41.77 -17.90 -12.91
C GLY A 44 41.07 -16.70 -13.55
N PHE A 45 40.80 -16.76 -14.87
CA PHE A 45 40.27 -15.62 -15.64
C PHE A 45 38.94 -15.88 -16.34
N LEU A 46 38.64 -17.13 -16.76
CA LEU A 46 37.44 -17.43 -17.53
C LEU A 46 36.28 -17.95 -16.68
N VAL A 47 36.55 -18.57 -15.52
CA VAL A 47 35.51 -18.97 -14.58
C VAL A 47 35.10 -17.76 -13.74
N PRO A 48 33.83 -17.29 -13.85
CA PRO A 48 33.33 -16.27 -12.94
C PRO A 48 33.42 -16.80 -11.51
N LYS A 49 34.05 -16.06 -10.61
CA LYS A 49 33.97 -16.36 -9.19
C LYS A 49 32.50 -16.20 -8.81
N PHE A 50 31.79 -17.31 -8.60
CA PHE A 50 30.44 -17.25 -8.04
C PHE A 50 30.55 -16.57 -6.68
N ALA A 51 29.89 -15.42 -6.55
CA ALA A 51 29.76 -14.78 -5.25
C ALA A 51 29.13 -15.79 -4.29
N GLY A 52 29.57 -15.78 -3.03
CA GLY A 52 28.93 -16.58 -1.99
C GLY A 52 27.43 -16.27 -1.92
N PRO A 53 26.63 -17.13 -1.28
CA PRO A 53 25.19 -16.90 -1.15
C PRO A 53 24.93 -15.50 -0.57
N PRO A 54 23.94 -14.77 -1.12
CA PRO A 54 23.72 -13.40 -0.72
C PRO A 54 23.35 -13.34 0.76
N LEU A 55 23.74 -12.24 1.41
CA LEU A 55 23.35 -11.97 2.79
C LEU A 55 21.82 -11.91 2.87
N ARG A 56 21.23 -12.77 3.70
CA ARG A 56 19.80 -12.80 3.98
C ARG A 56 19.51 -12.20 5.35
N ALA A 57 18.42 -11.44 5.42
CA ALA A 57 17.95 -10.79 6.64
C ALA A 57 17.58 -11.85 7.67
N ARG A 58 17.97 -11.64 8.92
CA ARG A 58 17.59 -12.46 10.06
C ARG A 58 17.33 -11.58 11.27
N SER A 59 16.77 -12.17 12.32
CA SER A 59 16.56 -11.45 13.56
C SER A 59 17.85 -10.82 14.09
N GLY A 60 17.76 -9.56 14.52
CA GLY A 60 18.87 -8.74 15.01
C GLY A 60 19.62 -7.94 13.93
N ASP A 61 19.36 -8.16 12.63
CA ASP A 61 19.92 -7.30 11.58
C ASP A 61 19.18 -5.95 11.54
N ASP A 62 19.88 -4.89 11.13
CA ASP A 62 19.25 -3.61 10.75
C ASP A 62 19.03 -3.61 9.23
N VAL A 63 17.82 -3.28 8.78
CA VAL A 63 17.47 -3.33 7.35
C VAL A 63 16.83 -2.04 6.86
N LEU A 64 16.98 -1.78 5.56
CA LEU A 64 16.21 -0.77 4.84
C LEU A 64 15.28 -1.48 3.86
N VAL A 65 13.99 -1.14 3.89
CA VAL A 65 12.95 -1.79 3.08
C VAL A 65 12.11 -0.73 2.38
N ASP A 66 12.03 -0.82 1.05
CA ASP A 66 11.02 -0.09 0.31
C ASP A 66 9.69 -0.84 0.36
N TYR A 67 8.58 -0.11 0.48
CA TYR A 67 7.28 -0.74 0.61
C TYR A 67 6.13 0.06 -0.03
N VAL A 68 5.08 -0.68 -0.39
CA VAL A 68 3.75 -0.17 -0.73
C VAL A 68 2.73 -0.93 0.13
N GLY A 69 2.03 -0.21 1.00
CA GLY A 69 0.94 -0.74 1.83
C GLY A 69 -0.41 -0.54 1.16
N ARG A 70 -1.14 -1.63 0.94
CA ARG A 70 -2.47 -1.65 0.32
C ARG A 70 -3.51 -2.32 1.21
N PHE A 71 -4.75 -1.87 1.10
CA PHE A 71 -5.90 -2.66 1.54
C PHE A 71 -6.22 -3.76 0.51
N GLU A 72 -7.06 -4.73 0.90
CA GLU A 72 -7.46 -5.84 0.03
C GLU A 72 -8.17 -5.41 -1.26
N ASN A 73 -8.78 -4.21 -1.28
CA ASN A 73 -9.35 -3.61 -2.48
C ASN A 73 -8.31 -2.94 -3.42
N GLY A 74 -7.01 -3.05 -3.09
CA GLY A 74 -5.90 -2.53 -3.89
C GLY A 74 -5.55 -1.06 -3.64
N LEU A 75 -6.32 -0.34 -2.82
CA LEU A 75 -6.04 1.06 -2.51
C LEU A 75 -4.79 1.19 -1.63
N VAL A 76 -3.89 2.09 -2.02
CA VAL A 76 -2.68 2.38 -1.26
C VAL A 76 -3.04 3.25 -0.06
N PHE A 77 -2.68 2.81 1.14
CA PHE A 77 -2.79 3.60 2.37
C PHE A 77 -1.45 4.16 2.84
N ASP A 78 -0.32 3.59 2.39
CA ASP A 78 1.01 4.08 2.74
C ASP A 78 2.09 3.61 1.76
N THR A 79 3.21 4.33 1.65
CA THR A 79 4.37 3.91 0.83
C THR A 79 5.65 4.69 1.16
N SER A 80 6.81 4.04 0.99
CA SER A 80 8.12 4.71 0.96
C SER A 80 8.47 5.34 -0.39
N LEU A 81 7.73 5.02 -1.46
CA LEU A 81 8.11 5.32 -2.84
C LEU A 81 7.39 6.55 -3.39
N VAL A 82 8.14 7.59 -3.76
CA VAL A 82 7.58 8.81 -4.36
C VAL A 82 6.83 8.56 -5.67
N SER A 83 7.31 7.60 -6.48
CA SER A 83 6.66 7.22 -7.74
C SER A 83 5.27 6.64 -7.51
N VAL A 84 5.11 5.86 -6.44
CA VAL A 84 3.82 5.31 -6.04
C VAL A 84 2.96 6.38 -5.41
N ALA A 85 3.50 7.22 -4.51
CA ALA A 85 2.78 8.30 -3.87
C ALA A 85 2.17 9.27 -4.91
N GLY A 86 2.96 9.72 -5.88
CA GLY A 86 2.58 10.68 -6.91
C GLY A 86 1.66 10.15 -8.01
N ASP A 87 1.58 8.84 -8.21
CA ASP A 87 0.76 8.23 -9.27
C ASP A 87 -0.56 7.68 -8.71
N ASN A 88 -1.61 8.50 -8.72
CA ASN A 88 -2.94 8.03 -8.32
C ASN A 88 -3.66 7.22 -9.42
N SER A 89 -3.19 7.27 -10.67
CA SER A 89 -3.84 6.57 -11.79
C SER A 89 -3.54 5.07 -11.73
N SER A 90 -2.28 4.71 -11.53
CA SER A 90 -1.88 3.30 -11.41
C SER A 90 -1.93 2.81 -9.96
N ASN A 91 -1.74 3.72 -8.99
CA ASN A 91 -1.74 3.40 -7.56
C ASN A 91 -2.81 4.22 -6.85
N PRO A 92 -4.11 3.88 -7.02
CA PRO A 92 -5.18 4.64 -6.41
C PRO A 92 -5.03 4.71 -4.89
N LYS A 93 -5.12 5.91 -4.32
CA LYS A 93 -4.99 6.13 -2.89
C LYS A 93 -6.31 5.89 -2.17
N ALA A 94 -6.22 5.27 -1.01
CA ALA A 94 -7.30 5.28 -0.04
C ALA A 94 -7.41 6.70 0.55
N PHE A 95 -8.59 7.03 1.08
CA PHE A 95 -8.80 8.21 1.89
C PHE A 95 -7.81 8.26 3.05
N ALA A 96 -7.42 7.11 3.59
CA ALA A 96 -6.46 6.96 4.67
C ALA A 96 -5.02 7.37 4.31
N PHE A 97 -4.69 7.47 3.01
CA PHE A 97 -3.34 7.78 2.56
C PHE A 97 -2.82 9.09 3.12
N GLY A 98 -1.69 9.02 3.83
CA GLY A 98 -0.99 10.18 4.36
C GLY A 98 0.08 10.68 3.39
N TRP A 99 0.15 11.98 3.15
CA TRP A 99 1.24 12.60 2.39
C TRP A 99 2.37 12.99 3.34
N HIS A 100 3.47 12.23 3.37
CA HIS A 100 4.57 12.43 4.32
C HIS A 100 5.96 12.38 3.65
N PRO A 101 6.41 13.47 2.99
CA PRO A 101 7.82 13.56 2.59
C PRO A 101 8.75 13.64 3.82
N PRO A 102 9.99 13.10 3.76
CA PRO A 102 10.64 12.51 2.60
C PRO A 102 10.24 11.05 2.34
N TRP A 103 10.15 10.70 1.05
CA TRP A 103 9.89 9.35 0.57
C TRP A 103 11.21 8.55 0.57
N GLN A 104 11.45 7.81 1.65
CA GLN A 104 12.68 7.05 1.86
C GLN A 104 12.38 5.64 2.39
N PRO A 105 13.26 4.66 2.11
CA PRO A 105 13.10 3.31 2.64
C PRO A 105 12.88 3.29 4.15
N LEU A 106 12.02 2.39 4.60
CA LEU A 106 11.76 2.17 6.02
C LEU A 106 13.00 1.54 6.66
N GLU A 107 13.53 2.19 7.69
CA GLU A 107 14.55 1.61 8.56
C GLU A 107 13.86 0.72 9.59
N VAL A 108 14.28 -0.54 9.67
CA VAL A 108 13.88 -1.48 10.71
C VAL A 108 15.13 -1.91 11.45
N LYS A 109 15.25 -1.50 12.70
CA LYS A 109 16.37 -1.80 13.59
C LYS A 109 16.11 -3.09 14.33
N SER A 110 17.12 -3.96 14.30
CA SER A 110 17.08 -5.25 14.97
C SER A 110 15.81 -6.03 14.63
N VAL A 111 15.71 -6.54 13.40
CA VAL A 111 14.58 -7.36 12.93
C VAL A 111 14.15 -8.39 14.01
N GLY A 112 12.86 -8.53 14.24
CA GLY A 112 12.29 -9.34 15.33
C GLY A 112 12.15 -8.62 16.66
N SER A 113 12.56 -7.35 16.78
CA SER A 113 12.42 -6.53 18.00
C SER A 113 11.00 -6.04 18.24
N GLY A 114 10.14 -6.03 17.20
CA GLY A 114 8.78 -5.49 17.27
C GLY A 114 8.68 -3.98 17.00
N GLU A 115 9.69 -3.37 16.35
CA GLU A 115 9.63 -1.96 15.92
C GLU A 115 8.54 -1.70 14.86
N VAL A 116 8.31 -2.69 13.99
CA VAL A 116 7.26 -2.65 12.97
C VAL A 116 6.16 -3.66 13.28
N VAL A 117 5.06 -3.56 12.53
CA VAL A 117 3.95 -4.51 12.62
C VAL A 117 4.46 -5.95 12.48
N LYS A 118 3.99 -6.84 13.37
CA LYS A 118 4.53 -8.19 13.53
C LYS A 118 4.56 -9.00 12.23
N GLY A 119 3.49 -8.95 11.45
CA GLY A 119 3.43 -9.67 10.17
C GLY A 119 4.43 -9.14 9.14
N PHE A 120 4.69 -7.82 9.14
CA PHE A 120 5.70 -7.20 8.28
C PHE A 120 7.10 -7.68 8.67
N ASP A 121 7.43 -7.64 9.96
CA ASP A 121 8.71 -8.11 10.50
C ASP A 121 8.99 -9.57 10.13
N LEU A 122 8.00 -10.44 10.32
CA LEU A 122 8.10 -11.85 9.96
C LEU A 122 8.29 -12.04 8.45
N GLY A 123 7.62 -11.23 7.62
CA GLY A 123 7.64 -11.37 6.17
C GLY A 123 8.93 -10.88 5.50
N ILE A 124 9.69 -9.98 6.14
CA ILE A 124 10.99 -9.52 5.62
C ILE A 124 12.16 -10.43 5.98
N GLN A 125 11.99 -11.34 6.94
CA GLN A 125 13.02 -12.29 7.32
C GLN A 125 13.31 -13.28 6.19
N GLY A 126 14.59 -13.57 5.98
CA GLY A 126 15.07 -14.44 4.92
C GLY A 126 15.24 -13.75 3.56
N LEU A 127 14.77 -12.52 3.36
CA LEU A 127 15.00 -11.77 2.12
C LEU A 127 16.47 -11.37 1.97
N ALA A 128 17.01 -11.49 0.77
CA ALA A 128 18.28 -10.91 0.38
C ALA A 128 18.08 -9.49 -0.20
N VAL A 129 19.15 -8.68 -0.24
CA VAL A 129 19.10 -7.38 -0.93
C VAL A 129 18.67 -7.57 -2.39
N GLY A 130 17.67 -6.80 -2.82
CA GLY A 130 17.04 -6.90 -4.13
C GLY A 130 15.86 -7.87 -4.22
N ASP A 131 15.65 -8.74 -3.22
CA ASP A 131 14.45 -9.59 -3.18
C ASP A 131 13.21 -8.70 -2.99
N ALA A 132 12.17 -8.98 -3.77
CA ALA A 132 10.86 -8.37 -3.65
C ALA A 132 9.80 -9.45 -3.38
N THR A 133 8.87 -9.16 -2.47
CA THR A 133 7.81 -10.09 -2.10
C THR A 133 6.54 -9.36 -1.69
N THR A 134 5.43 -10.07 -1.63
CA THR A 134 4.14 -9.58 -1.13
C THR A 134 3.80 -10.28 0.17
N ILE A 135 3.55 -9.52 1.22
CA ILE A 135 3.25 -10.01 2.57
C ILE A 135 1.80 -9.66 2.89
N ALA A 136 0.98 -10.67 3.14
CA ALA A 136 -0.36 -10.49 3.70
C ALA A 136 -0.27 -10.52 5.22
N VAL A 137 -0.73 -9.43 5.85
CA VAL A 137 -0.68 -9.24 7.31
C VAL A 137 -2.12 -9.21 7.83
N PRO A 138 -2.64 -10.34 8.37
CA PRO A 138 -3.97 -10.38 8.97
C PRO A 138 -4.03 -9.49 10.23
N PRO A 139 -5.22 -9.12 10.71
CA PRO A 139 -5.38 -8.16 11.80
C PRO A 139 -4.62 -8.51 13.08
N ASP A 140 -4.55 -9.79 13.43
CA ASP A 140 -3.86 -10.34 14.61
C ASP A 140 -2.33 -10.22 14.54
N LEU A 141 -1.78 -10.18 13.33
CA LEU A 141 -0.38 -9.86 13.06
C LEU A 141 -0.16 -8.40 12.66
N GLY A 142 -1.24 -7.64 12.51
CA GLY A 142 -1.33 -6.25 12.06
C GLY A 142 -1.57 -5.28 13.21
N TYR A 143 -2.58 -4.41 13.04
CA TYR A 143 -2.97 -3.39 14.03
C TYR A 143 -4.09 -3.84 14.98
N GLY A 144 -4.39 -5.13 15.02
CA GLY A 144 -5.42 -5.73 15.85
C GLY A 144 -6.83 -5.61 15.28
N ALA A 145 -7.81 -6.11 16.05
CA ALA A 145 -9.22 -6.05 15.68
C ALA A 145 -9.76 -4.61 15.68
N ALA A 146 -10.73 -4.35 14.82
CA ALA A 146 -11.54 -3.14 14.87
C ALA A 146 -12.48 -3.20 16.09
N ASP A 147 -12.78 -2.04 16.68
CA ASP A 147 -13.78 -1.90 17.71
C ASP A 147 -15.17 -1.81 17.04
N PRO A 148 -16.06 -2.81 17.22
CA PRO A 148 -17.36 -2.80 16.57
C PRO A 148 -18.26 -1.67 17.07
N THR A 149 -17.99 -1.08 18.24
CA THR A 149 -18.77 0.07 18.77
C THR A 149 -18.49 1.38 18.03
N LYS A 150 -17.45 1.39 17.17
CA LYS A 150 -17.07 2.53 16.33
C LYS A 150 -17.55 2.41 14.89
N VAL A 151 -18.33 1.37 14.59
CA VAL A 151 -18.90 1.13 13.26
C VAL A 151 -20.37 1.49 13.30
N PHE A 152 -20.78 2.42 12.43
CA PHE A 152 -22.14 2.94 12.37
C PHE A 152 -22.72 2.74 10.98
N VAL A 153 -23.81 1.98 10.91
CA VAL A 153 -24.62 1.86 9.70
C VAL A 153 -25.64 3.00 9.67
N LYS A 154 -25.71 3.69 8.53
CA LYS A 154 -26.55 4.87 8.30
C LYS A 154 -27.39 4.66 7.03
N PRO A 155 -28.60 5.23 6.95
CA PRO A 155 -29.43 5.13 5.76
C PRO A 155 -28.89 6.03 4.65
N LEU A 156 -28.96 5.58 3.39
CA LEU A 156 -28.65 6.41 2.21
C LEU A 156 -29.70 7.51 1.98
N PHE A 157 -30.91 7.32 2.50
CA PHE A 157 -31.96 8.34 2.57
C PHE A 157 -32.13 8.77 4.03
N GLU A 158 -31.59 9.93 4.37
CA GLU A 158 -31.63 10.48 5.71
C GLU A 158 -32.83 11.41 5.88
N SER A 159 -33.59 11.22 6.95
CA SER A 159 -34.71 12.08 7.33
C SER A 159 -34.23 13.14 8.32
N VAL A 160 -34.33 14.40 7.93
CA VAL A 160 -33.95 15.56 8.74
C VAL A 160 -35.21 16.38 9.04
N PRO A 161 -35.46 16.80 10.29
CA PRO A 161 -36.67 17.56 10.60
C PRO A 161 -36.67 18.95 9.94
N VAL A 162 -37.84 19.39 9.45
CA VAL A 162 -38.02 20.76 8.97
C VAL A 162 -37.96 21.72 10.17
N HIS A 163 -38.69 21.40 11.24
CA HIS A 163 -38.71 22.18 12.47
C HIS A 163 -37.89 21.50 13.56
N LEU A 164 -36.77 22.11 13.94
CA LEU A 164 -35.91 21.66 15.01
C LEU A 164 -36.06 22.57 16.23
N THR A 165 -36.53 22.04 17.35
CA THR A 165 -36.64 22.78 18.61
C THR A 165 -35.45 22.51 19.53
N MET A 166 -34.89 23.56 20.12
CA MET A 166 -33.79 23.50 21.08
C MET A 166 -33.90 24.66 22.08
N ASP A 167 -33.05 24.69 23.10
CA ASP A 167 -32.94 25.85 23.97
C ASP A 167 -32.01 26.94 23.40
N ALA A 168 -32.04 28.14 23.99
CA ALA A 168 -31.25 29.26 23.51
C ALA A 168 -29.72 29.05 23.66
N SER A 169 -29.30 28.27 24.66
CA SER A 169 -27.88 27.93 24.87
C SER A 169 -27.36 27.00 23.78
N ASP A 170 -28.12 25.95 23.45
CA ASP A 170 -27.82 24.98 22.41
C ASP A 170 -27.82 25.65 21.03
N PHE A 171 -28.77 26.55 20.78
CA PHE A 171 -28.75 27.36 19.57
C PHE A 171 -27.47 28.18 19.47
N SER A 172 -27.11 28.91 20.52
CA SER A 172 -25.92 29.76 20.52
C SER A 172 -24.63 28.95 20.38
N ALA A 173 -24.58 27.75 20.98
CA ALA A 173 -23.47 26.82 20.85
C ALA A 173 -23.35 26.23 19.43
N THR A 174 -24.47 25.97 18.77
CA THR A 174 -24.54 25.30 17.45
C THR A 174 -24.33 26.30 16.31
N TYR A 175 -25.10 27.39 16.29
CA TYR A 175 -25.11 28.40 15.22
C TYR A 175 -24.10 29.53 15.46
N LYS A 176 -23.38 29.52 16.59
CA LYS A 176 -22.37 30.53 16.95
C LYS A 176 -22.91 31.97 16.94
N ALA A 177 -24.22 32.13 17.20
CA ALA A 177 -24.93 33.39 17.19
C ALA A 177 -26.09 33.36 18.20
N PRO A 178 -26.50 34.50 18.79
CA PRO A 178 -27.67 34.53 19.68
C PRO A 178 -28.96 34.23 18.92
N ALA A 179 -29.91 33.55 19.59
CA ALA A 179 -31.22 33.29 19.01
C ALA A 179 -32.05 34.58 18.93
N VAL A 180 -32.40 34.99 17.70
CA VAL A 180 -33.24 36.16 17.43
C VAL A 180 -34.42 35.72 16.57
N SER A 181 -35.64 35.95 17.05
CA SER A 181 -36.85 35.58 16.30
C SER A 181 -36.95 36.37 15.00
N GLY A 182 -37.24 35.68 13.90
CA GLY A 182 -37.28 36.21 12.54
C GLY A 182 -35.91 36.30 11.85
N ALA A 183 -34.81 35.91 12.50
CA ALA A 183 -33.50 35.95 11.88
C ALA A 183 -33.32 34.81 10.86
N ASN A 184 -32.64 35.12 9.75
CA ASN A 184 -32.13 34.11 8.83
C ASN A 184 -30.81 33.56 9.37
N THR A 185 -30.63 32.26 9.27
CA THR A 185 -29.42 31.55 9.63
C THR A 185 -29.11 30.48 8.58
N THR A 186 -27.95 29.85 8.70
CA THR A 186 -27.54 28.73 7.87
C THR A 186 -27.33 27.53 8.76
N ASP A 187 -27.86 26.37 8.36
CA ASP A 187 -27.58 25.14 9.09
C ASP A 187 -26.07 24.84 9.05
N PRO A 188 -25.40 24.67 10.21
CA PRO A 188 -23.95 24.55 10.25
C PRO A 188 -23.42 23.22 9.69
N PHE A 189 -24.26 22.20 9.60
CA PHE A 189 -23.88 20.89 9.06
C PHE A 189 -24.24 20.76 7.58
N TRP A 190 -25.49 21.10 7.23
CA TRP A 190 -26.03 20.94 5.88
C TRP A 190 -25.76 22.14 4.96
N GLY A 191 -25.54 23.33 5.53
CA GLY A 191 -25.24 24.54 4.79
C GLY A 191 -26.44 25.19 4.08
N TRP A 192 -27.66 24.68 4.27
CA TRP A 192 -28.87 25.28 3.70
C TRP A 192 -29.39 26.46 4.54
N PRO A 193 -30.20 27.36 3.96
CA PRO A 193 -30.83 28.42 4.72
C PRO A 193 -31.88 27.87 5.70
N ALA A 194 -32.03 28.56 6.83
CA ALA A 194 -33.04 28.30 7.84
C ALA A 194 -33.50 29.63 8.49
N THR A 195 -34.65 29.60 9.16
CA THR A 195 -35.18 30.76 9.91
C THR A 195 -35.37 30.42 11.38
N VAL A 196 -35.21 31.41 12.25
CA VAL A 196 -35.27 31.23 13.71
C VAL A 196 -36.55 31.84 14.26
N SER A 197 -37.25 31.11 15.13
CA SER A 197 -38.38 31.61 15.92
C SER A 197 -38.11 31.37 17.40
N VAL A 198 -38.39 32.36 18.25
CA VAL A 198 -38.15 32.26 19.70
C VAL A 198 -39.45 32.45 20.45
N SER A 199 -39.81 31.48 21.30
CA SER A 199 -40.99 31.52 22.16
C SER A 199 -40.60 31.13 23.59
N GLY A 200 -40.51 32.12 24.48
CA GLY A 200 -39.99 31.91 25.83
C GLY A 200 -38.54 31.43 25.82
N SER A 201 -38.29 30.24 26.35
CA SER A 201 -36.97 29.59 26.36
C SER A 201 -36.73 28.64 25.18
N VAL A 202 -37.74 28.42 24.33
CA VAL A 202 -37.67 27.48 23.21
C VAL A 202 -37.33 28.25 21.93
N VAL A 203 -36.31 27.77 21.24
CA VAL A 203 -35.89 28.23 19.93
C VAL A 203 -36.29 27.17 18.92
N THR A 204 -37.06 27.56 17.91
CA THR A 204 -37.39 26.71 16.76
C THR A 204 -36.61 27.19 15.55
N VAL A 205 -35.80 26.30 14.98
CA VAL A 205 -35.15 26.50 13.69
C VAL A 205 -35.97 25.81 12.62
N THR A 206 -36.41 26.55 11.62
CA THR A 206 -37.13 26.04 10.46
C THR A 206 -36.17 25.96 9.28
N ASN A 207 -35.75 24.75 8.92
CA ASN A 207 -34.90 24.45 7.78
C ASN A 207 -35.66 24.68 6.47
N SER A 208 -35.05 25.37 5.51
CA SER A 208 -35.69 25.70 4.23
C SER A 208 -34.80 25.42 3.02
N PRO A 209 -34.30 24.18 2.82
CA PRO A 209 -33.57 23.83 1.60
C PRO A 209 -34.46 23.84 0.36
N THR A 210 -33.83 23.75 -0.82
CA THR A 210 -34.57 23.58 -2.10
C THR A 210 -34.50 22.11 -2.54
N PRO A 211 -35.60 21.47 -2.97
CA PRO A 211 -35.53 20.16 -3.62
C PRO A 211 -34.58 20.19 -4.83
N GLY A 212 -33.69 19.19 -4.91
CA GLY A 212 -32.59 19.14 -5.88
C GLY A 212 -31.32 19.86 -5.47
N GLN A 213 -31.31 20.61 -4.35
CA GLN A 213 -30.10 21.24 -3.82
C GLN A 213 -29.06 20.18 -3.45
N ILE A 214 -27.81 20.41 -3.87
CA ILE A 214 -26.65 19.61 -3.46
C ILE A 214 -26.10 20.16 -2.14
N VAL A 215 -25.85 19.26 -1.21
CA VAL A 215 -25.25 19.50 0.11
C VAL A 215 -24.06 18.56 0.28
N HIS A 216 -23.16 18.89 1.20
CA HIS A 216 -21.92 18.13 1.41
C HIS A 216 -21.78 17.71 2.88
N PRO A 217 -22.39 16.58 3.30
CA PRO A 217 -22.25 16.08 4.66
C PRO A 217 -20.77 15.95 5.05
N TYR A 218 -20.38 16.54 6.17
CA TYR A 218 -18.99 16.62 6.63
C TYR A 218 -17.99 17.24 5.64
N GLY A 219 -18.47 17.86 4.55
CA GLY A 219 -17.64 18.25 3.41
C GLY A 219 -17.02 17.07 2.64
N ALA A 220 -17.55 15.85 2.81
CA ALA A 220 -16.88 14.61 2.42
C ALA A 220 -17.45 13.96 1.15
N TRP A 221 -18.76 14.06 0.89
CA TRP A 221 -19.39 13.57 -0.34
C TRP A 221 -20.57 14.44 -0.72
N GLU A 222 -21.09 14.27 -1.95
CA GLU A 222 -22.31 14.95 -2.39
C GLU A 222 -23.55 14.22 -1.88
N ALA A 223 -24.51 14.97 -1.37
CA ALA A 223 -25.86 14.49 -1.13
C ALA A 223 -26.85 15.48 -1.74
N ARG A 224 -28.06 15.01 -2.02
CA ARG A 224 -29.11 15.82 -2.64
C ARG A 224 -30.34 15.86 -1.76
N VAL A 225 -30.93 17.04 -1.59
CA VAL A 225 -32.26 17.19 -1.01
C VAL A 225 -33.27 16.60 -1.98
N ASP A 226 -33.88 15.48 -1.62
CA ASP A 226 -34.74 14.70 -2.50
C ASP A 226 -36.20 15.20 -2.44
N SER A 227 -36.72 15.37 -1.23
CA SER A 227 -38.08 15.88 -1.00
C SER A 227 -38.18 16.61 0.34
N ILE A 228 -39.23 17.43 0.46
CA ILE A 228 -39.59 18.15 1.68
C ILE A 228 -41.08 17.97 1.88
N ASP A 229 -41.48 17.46 3.05
CA ASP A 229 -42.86 17.34 3.49
C ASP A 229 -43.01 18.07 4.83
N ASP A 230 -43.48 19.31 4.79
CA ASP A 230 -43.64 20.17 5.97
C ASP A 230 -44.77 19.70 6.92
N GLY A 231 -45.70 18.87 6.42
CA GLY A 231 -46.83 18.35 7.20
C GLY A 231 -46.55 17.04 7.93
N ALA A 232 -45.42 16.40 7.64
CA ALA A 232 -45.06 15.10 8.21
C ALA A 232 -44.86 15.15 9.74
N ASP A 233 -44.89 13.97 10.37
CA ASP A 233 -44.58 13.77 11.79
C ASP A 233 -45.34 14.69 12.77
N GLY A 234 -46.62 14.94 12.49
CA GLY A 234 -47.48 15.77 13.34
C GLY A 234 -47.15 17.27 13.25
N GLY A 235 -46.59 17.71 12.11
CA GLY A 235 -46.22 19.11 11.85
C GLY A 235 -44.79 19.47 12.25
N ILE A 236 -43.91 18.48 12.47
CA ILE A 236 -42.46 18.68 12.57
C ILE A 236 -41.85 18.83 11.17
N GLY A 237 -42.45 18.16 10.19
CA GLY A 237 -41.99 18.10 8.82
C GLY A 237 -40.71 17.30 8.63
N THR A 238 -40.54 16.75 7.43
CA THR A 238 -39.40 15.90 7.08
C THR A 238 -38.76 16.38 5.78
N ILE A 239 -37.45 16.56 5.80
CA ILE A 239 -36.59 16.74 4.64
C ILE A 239 -35.90 15.40 4.40
N THR A 240 -36.08 14.83 3.21
CA THR A 240 -35.38 13.61 2.80
C THR A 240 -34.12 14.00 2.05
N VAL A 241 -32.96 13.59 2.55
CA VAL A 241 -31.66 13.80 1.90
C VAL A 241 -31.13 12.46 1.39
N HIS A 242 -30.79 12.41 0.11
CA HIS A 242 -30.21 11.23 -0.53
C HIS A 242 -28.69 11.39 -0.65
N HIS A 243 -27.93 10.53 0.04
CA HIS A 243 -26.48 10.49 0.01
C HIS A 243 -25.99 9.81 -1.28
N HIS A 244 -25.23 10.52 -2.11
CA HIS A 244 -24.66 9.95 -3.34
C HIS A 244 -23.38 9.18 -3.03
N LEU A 245 -23.55 8.02 -2.40
CA LEU A 245 -22.47 7.07 -2.13
C LEU A 245 -22.72 5.78 -2.89
N ASP A 246 -21.64 5.15 -3.32
CA ASP A 246 -21.66 3.88 -4.03
C ASP A 246 -20.42 3.03 -3.68
N ALA A 247 -20.27 1.88 -4.34
CA ALA A 247 -19.12 1.00 -4.13
C ALA A 247 -17.76 1.68 -4.40
N THR A 248 -17.70 2.71 -5.26
CA THR A 248 -16.46 3.45 -5.53
C THR A 248 -16.08 4.40 -4.40
N SER A 249 -17.05 4.76 -3.55
CA SER A 249 -16.84 5.63 -2.38
C SER A 249 -16.13 4.91 -1.23
N VAL A 250 -16.20 3.58 -1.19
CA VAL A 250 -15.61 2.74 -0.13
C VAL A 250 -14.10 2.96 -0.05
N ASP A 251 -13.62 3.24 1.16
CA ASP A 251 -12.23 3.60 1.49
C ASP A 251 -11.69 4.84 0.77
N ARG A 252 -12.51 5.58 0.01
CA ARG A 252 -12.12 6.82 -0.70
C ARG A 252 -12.77 8.07 -0.14
N VAL A 253 -13.90 7.89 0.53
CA VAL A 253 -14.64 8.95 1.19
C VAL A 253 -14.49 8.81 2.71
N GLY A 254 -14.35 9.93 3.39
CA GLY A 254 -14.24 9.99 4.84
C GLY A 254 -14.09 11.42 5.32
N PHE A 255 -13.81 11.57 6.61
CA PHE A 255 -13.56 12.88 7.20
C PHE A 255 -12.23 12.89 7.94
N ARG A 256 -11.49 14.00 7.81
CA ARG A 256 -10.24 14.25 8.53
C ARG A 256 -10.40 15.46 9.44
N ASN A 257 -9.86 15.35 10.64
CA ASN A 257 -9.64 16.49 11.53
C ASN A 257 -8.13 16.74 11.63
N GLY A 258 -7.65 17.73 10.87
CA GLY A 258 -6.21 17.89 10.62
C GLY A 258 -5.65 16.66 9.89
N ASN A 259 -4.60 16.05 10.45
CA ASN A 259 -3.97 14.86 9.86
C ASN A 259 -4.67 13.55 10.24
N ALA A 260 -5.51 13.55 11.28
CA ALA A 260 -6.19 12.36 11.76
C ALA A 260 -7.44 12.08 10.92
N VAL A 261 -7.52 10.85 10.40
CA VAL A 261 -8.77 10.32 9.82
C VAL A 261 -9.73 10.03 10.97
N LEU A 262 -10.87 10.74 10.98
CA LEU A 262 -11.89 10.55 11.99
C LEU A 262 -12.78 9.35 11.67
N PHE A 263 -13.19 9.24 10.40
CA PHE A 263 -13.91 8.08 9.89
C PHE A 263 -13.67 7.89 8.39
N THR A 264 -13.96 6.69 7.91
CA THR A 264 -14.05 6.35 6.48
C THR A 264 -15.36 5.65 6.17
N VAL A 265 -15.86 5.81 4.94
CA VAL A 265 -16.95 4.98 4.42
C VAL A 265 -16.36 3.61 4.08
N THR A 266 -16.80 2.55 4.76
CA THR A 266 -16.23 1.19 4.59
C THR A 266 -17.16 0.22 3.88
N ALA A 267 -18.43 0.56 3.75
CA ALA A 267 -19.39 -0.21 2.96
C ALA A 267 -20.52 0.69 2.45
N VAL A 268 -21.06 0.35 1.29
CA VAL A 268 -22.30 0.91 0.74
C VAL A 268 -23.13 -0.25 0.21
N ASP A 269 -24.31 -0.44 0.78
CA ASP A 269 -25.28 -1.45 0.36
C ASP A 269 -26.48 -0.74 -0.26
N LEU A 270 -26.49 -0.66 -1.59
CA LEU A 270 -27.56 -0.03 -2.36
C LEU A 270 -28.88 -0.81 -2.27
N ALA A 271 -28.84 -2.13 -2.03
CA ALA A 271 -30.05 -2.95 -1.91
C ALA A 271 -30.72 -2.76 -0.54
N ALA A 272 -29.92 -2.68 0.52
CA ALA A 272 -30.40 -2.33 1.86
C ALA A 272 -30.67 -0.83 2.03
N GLY A 273 -30.18 0.02 1.11
CA GLY A 273 -30.32 1.46 1.22
C GLY A 273 -29.47 2.05 2.35
N THR A 274 -28.28 1.50 2.61
CA THR A 274 -27.42 1.91 3.74
C THR A 274 -25.96 2.12 3.35
N TYR A 275 -25.23 2.88 4.16
CA TYR A 275 -23.78 3.00 4.12
C TYR A 275 -23.20 2.85 5.53
N THR A 276 -21.92 2.48 5.62
CA THR A 276 -21.24 2.26 6.90
C THR A 276 -20.12 3.27 7.08
N LEU A 277 -20.13 3.98 8.21
CA LEU A 277 -19.04 4.82 8.70
C LEU A 277 -18.25 4.04 9.74
N ASP A 278 -16.94 3.94 9.55
CA ASP A 278 -16.03 3.33 10.51
C ASP A 278 -15.11 4.40 11.12
N TYR A 279 -15.20 4.58 12.44
CA TYR A 279 -14.40 5.51 13.23
C TYR A 279 -13.15 4.84 13.86
N ASN A 280 -12.85 3.59 13.48
CA ASN A 280 -11.57 2.98 13.80
C ASN A 280 -10.44 3.64 13.01
N ASN A 281 -9.20 3.35 13.42
CA ASN A 281 -8.07 3.59 12.53
C ASN A 281 -8.28 2.70 11.26
N PRO A 282 -8.16 3.23 10.04
CA PRO A 282 -8.46 2.50 8.81
C PRO A 282 -7.71 1.17 8.60
N THR A 283 -6.59 0.96 9.31
CA THR A 283 -5.80 -0.27 9.24
C THR A 283 -6.23 -1.35 10.24
N LYS A 284 -7.12 -1.04 11.19
CA LYS A 284 -7.60 -2.01 12.19
C LYS A 284 -8.67 -2.92 11.63
N GLY A 285 -8.66 -4.17 12.08
CA GLY A 285 -9.66 -5.18 11.71
C GLY A 285 -9.57 -5.68 10.27
N ARG A 286 -8.49 -5.33 9.55
CA ARG A 286 -8.31 -5.66 8.14
C ARG A 286 -7.00 -6.40 7.89
N THR A 287 -6.99 -7.23 6.86
CA THR A 287 -5.75 -7.74 6.29
C THR A 287 -5.08 -6.62 5.50
N LEU A 288 -3.80 -6.41 5.73
CA LEU A 288 -2.99 -5.44 5.00
C LEU A 288 -2.05 -6.18 4.05
N ILE A 289 -1.89 -5.65 2.84
CA ILE A 289 -1.02 -6.21 1.82
C ILE A 289 0.18 -5.29 1.67
N PHE A 290 1.38 -5.80 1.95
CA PHE A 290 2.63 -5.06 1.77
C PHE A 290 3.43 -5.66 0.62
N GLU A 291 3.63 -4.88 -0.43
CA GLU A 291 4.65 -5.16 -1.44
C GLU A 291 5.96 -4.57 -0.91
N VAL A 292 6.97 -5.40 -0.68
CA VAL A 292 8.24 -4.98 -0.07
C VAL A 292 9.42 -5.32 -0.97
N THR A 293 10.45 -4.47 -0.96
CA THR A 293 11.74 -4.72 -1.60
C THR A 293 12.86 -4.46 -0.60
N MET A 294 13.73 -5.44 -0.41
CA MET A 294 14.87 -5.33 0.50
C MET A 294 15.96 -4.45 -0.12
N VAL A 295 16.22 -3.28 0.46
CA VAL A 295 17.19 -2.30 -0.06
C VAL A 295 18.57 -2.52 0.55
N ARG A 296 18.64 -2.80 1.84
CA ARG A 296 19.92 -2.97 2.56
C ARG A 296 19.76 -3.88 3.76
N ILE A 297 20.81 -4.66 4.03
CA ILE A 297 20.96 -5.43 5.28
C ILE A 297 22.29 -5.03 5.91
N SER A 298 22.25 -4.66 7.19
CA SER A 298 23.41 -4.34 8.02
C SER A 298 23.43 -5.26 9.22
N ARG A 299 24.48 -6.07 9.34
CA ARG A 299 24.66 -7.01 10.44
C ARG A 299 25.77 -6.49 11.33
N VAL A 300 25.44 -6.20 12.60
CA VAL A 300 26.45 -5.93 13.61
C VAL A 300 27.21 -7.24 13.86
N ALA A 301 28.53 -7.19 13.68
CA ALA A 301 29.43 -8.34 13.81
C ALA A 301 29.62 -8.75 15.27
#